data_AF-A0A842ZSS9-F1
#
_entry.id   AF-A0A842ZSS9-F1
#
_cell.length_a   1.000
_cell.length_b   1.000
_cell.length_c   1.000
_cell.angle_alpha   90.00
_cell.angle_beta   90.00
_cell.angle_gamma   90.00
#
_symmetry.space_group_name_H-M   'P 1'
#
loop_
_entity.id
_entity.type
_entity.pdbx_description
1 polymer ?
#
loop_
_entity_poly.entity_id
_entity_poly.type
_entity_poly.pdbx_seq_one_letter_code
_entity_poly.pdbx_strand_id
1 'polypeptide(L)'
;MTKRLPSEIKAANKIKFGKIRSDRMMGEGNHFYGKHHNQNAVEKNRQAHLGKPGPNLGKKLSEDTKDKIRKARIGNFCKLRIPTTIAPPSKSKTILLSSGKVAIVDFDDYERLNIFLWCVSKRGNIFYIHRALGNGKYETMHHAIMGLPKKGLMIDHINGDGLDNRKCNLRVVTNRENCLNKHWSKGNEIHKTK
;
A
#
# COMPACT_ATOMS: atom_id res chain seq x y z
N MET A 1 13.04 10.92 2.66
CA MET A 1 12.22 11.79 3.52
C MET A 1 11.29 12.61 2.64
N THR A 2 9.98 12.38 2.70
CA THR A 2 9.00 13.13 1.89
C THR A 2 8.74 14.50 2.52
N LYS A 3 9.05 15.59 1.80
CA LYS A 3 8.76 16.96 2.25
C LYS A 3 7.26 17.14 2.46
N ARG A 4 6.85 17.71 3.61
CA ARG A 4 5.43 18.04 3.88
C ARG A 4 4.97 19.10 2.89
N LEU A 5 3.77 18.92 2.32
CA LEU A 5 3.16 19.92 1.45
C LEU A 5 2.99 21.27 2.16
N PRO A 6 3.19 22.39 1.43
CA PRO A 6 2.79 23.73 1.87
C PRO A 6 1.33 23.76 2.32
N SER A 7 1.04 24.55 3.36
CA SER A 7 -0.28 24.69 3.98
C SER A 7 -1.36 25.10 2.99
N GLU A 8 -1.02 26.00 2.06
CA GLU A 8 -1.91 26.53 1.03
C GLU A 8 -2.37 25.46 0.05
N ILE A 9 -1.44 24.63 -0.45
CA ILE A 9 -1.75 23.52 -1.35
C ILE A 9 -2.60 22.46 -0.62
N LYS A 10 -2.34 22.21 0.66
CA LYS A 10 -3.19 21.33 1.49
C LYS A 10 -4.60 21.89 1.64
N ALA A 11 -4.75 23.20 1.85
CA ALA A 11 -6.05 23.85 2.00
C ALA A 11 -6.85 23.83 0.69
N ALA A 12 -6.24 24.20 -0.42
CA ALA A 12 -6.86 24.16 -1.75
C ALA A 12 -7.30 22.73 -2.13
N ASN A 13 -6.45 21.74 -1.86
CA ASN A 13 -6.79 20.32 -2.06
C ASN A 13 -7.93 19.88 -1.13
N LYS A 14 -7.92 20.29 0.14
CA LYS A 14 -8.98 19.96 1.09
C LYS A 14 -10.33 20.50 0.64
N ILE A 15 -10.37 21.72 0.12
CA ILE A 15 -11.60 22.35 -0.40
C ILE A 15 -12.07 21.65 -1.69
N LYS A 16 -11.17 21.51 -2.68
CA LYS A 16 -11.47 20.89 -3.98
C LYS A 16 -11.92 19.43 -3.83
N PHE A 17 -11.22 18.64 -3.01
CA PHE A 17 -11.51 17.21 -2.82
C PHE A 17 -12.61 16.94 -1.78
N GLY A 18 -12.82 17.85 -0.83
CA GLY A 18 -13.92 17.77 0.13
C GLY A 18 -15.29 17.82 -0.57
N LYS A 19 -15.45 18.76 -1.51
CA LYS A 19 -16.68 18.91 -2.30
C LYS A 19 -16.96 17.66 -3.15
N ILE A 20 -15.97 17.21 -3.93
CA ILE A 20 -16.08 16.00 -4.79
C ILE A 20 -16.43 14.73 -3.99
N ARG A 21 -15.91 14.58 -2.76
CA ARG A 21 -16.20 13.42 -1.91
C ARG A 21 -17.58 13.50 -1.27
N SER A 22 -17.99 14.68 -0.81
CA SER A 22 -19.32 14.93 -0.25
C SER A 22 -20.40 14.61 -1.29
N ASP A 23 -20.23 15.11 -2.51
CA ASP A 23 -21.20 14.96 -3.59
C ASP A 23 -21.42 13.50 -4.01
N ARG A 24 -20.43 12.61 -3.81
CA ARG A 24 -20.55 11.16 -4.09
C ARG A 24 -21.18 10.35 -2.96
N MET A 25 -21.21 10.88 -1.74
CA MET A 25 -21.69 10.18 -0.55
C MET A 25 -23.14 10.53 -0.21
N MET A 26 -23.69 11.56 -0.85
CA MET A 26 -25.06 12.02 -0.73
C MET A 26 -25.93 11.35 -1.81
N GLY A 27 -27.11 10.87 -1.42
CA GLY A 27 -28.12 10.33 -2.32
C GLY A 27 -28.20 8.80 -2.37
N GLU A 28 -29.25 8.33 -3.03
CA GLU A 28 -29.72 6.93 -3.03
C GLU A 28 -28.75 5.93 -3.70
N GLY A 29 -27.73 6.41 -4.41
CA GLY A 29 -26.71 5.57 -5.05
C GLY A 29 -25.64 4.99 -4.11
N ASN A 30 -25.59 5.42 -2.84
CA ASN A 30 -24.66 4.90 -1.83
C ASN A 30 -25.36 3.87 -0.93
N HIS A 31 -24.91 2.60 -0.96
CA HIS A 31 -25.50 1.50 -0.20
C HIS A 31 -25.57 1.74 1.32
N PHE A 32 -24.73 2.63 1.85
CA PHE A 32 -24.67 2.97 3.28
C PHE A 32 -25.45 4.25 3.64
N TYR A 33 -26.03 4.95 2.67
CA TYR A 33 -26.84 6.14 2.91
C TYR A 33 -28.06 5.78 3.76
N GLY A 34 -28.24 6.46 4.90
CA GLY A 34 -29.31 6.19 5.87
C GLY A 34 -29.13 4.96 6.77
N LYS A 35 -28.04 4.19 6.64
CA LYS A 35 -27.80 3.00 7.47
C LYS A 35 -26.86 3.32 8.64
N HIS A 36 -27.37 3.24 9.86
CA HIS A 36 -26.58 3.38 11.09
C HIS A 36 -26.47 2.04 11.83
N HIS A 37 -25.29 1.73 12.36
CA HIS A 37 -25.13 0.55 13.22
C HIS A 37 -25.86 0.77 14.55
N ASN A 38 -26.65 -0.19 14.97
CA ASN A 38 -27.28 -0.20 16.28
C ASN A 38 -26.20 -0.26 17.37
N GLN A 39 -26.33 0.56 18.43
CA GLN A 39 -25.40 0.64 19.54
C GLN A 39 -25.11 -0.74 20.16
N ASN A 40 -26.11 -1.62 20.21
CA ASN A 40 -25.95 -2.99 20.70
C ASN A 40 -24.99 -3.85 19.86
N ALA A 41 -24.92 -3.62 18.54
CA ALA A 41 -24.00 -4.35 17.66
C ALA A 41 -22.55 -3.89 17.86
N VAL A 42 -22.35 -2.60 18.18
CA VAL A 42 -21.04 -2.04 18.48
C VAL A 42 -20.50 -2.62 19.78
N GLU A 43 -21.33 -2.67 20.82
CA GLU A 43 -20.93 -3.20 22.14
C GLU A 43 -20.64 -4.71 22.11
N LYS A 44 -21.41 -5.48 21.33
CA LYS A 44 -21.17 -6.92 21.13
C LYS A 44 -19.80 -7.20 20.51
N ASN A 45 -19.39 -6.41 19.52
CA ASN A 45 -18.07 -6.53 18.89
C ASN A 45 -16.94 -6.11 19.85
N ARG A 46 -17.18 -5.11 20.70
CA ARG A 46 -16.22 -4.69 21.73
C ARG A 46 -15.97 -5.80 22.76
N GLN A 47 -17.02 -6.47 23.24
CA GLN A 47 -16.91 -7.56 24.21
C GLN A 47 -16.18 -8.79 23.65
N ALA A 48 -16.35 -9.11 22.36
CA ALA A 48 -15.63 -10.22 21.72
C ALA A 48 -14.10 -10.04 21.73
N HIS A 49 -13.60 -8.81 21.80
CA HIS A 49 -12.17 -8.50 21.83
C HIS A 49 -11.58 -8.39 23.25
N LEU A 50 -12.39 -8.51 24.30
CA LEU A 50 -11.95 -8.49 25.71
C LEU A 50 -11.56 -9.89 26.25
N GLY A 51 -11.29 -10.87 25.38
CA GLY A 51 -10.96 -12.24 25.76
C GLY A 51 -9.62 -12.43 26.49
N LYS A 52 -9.41 -13.65 27.03
CA LYS A 52 -8.17 -14.01 27.75
C LYS A 52 -6.95 -13.99 26.82
N PRO A 53 -5.78 -13.53 27.30
CA PRO A 53 -4.57 -13.48 26.49
C PRO A 53 -4.08 -14.87 26.07
N GLY A 54 -3.48 -14.95 24.88
CA GLY A 54 -2.98 -16.20 24.31
C GLY A 54 -1.86 -16.85 25.14
N PRO A 55 -1.64 -18.17 25.00
CA PRO A 55 -0.78 -19.00 25.88
C PRO A 55 0.72 -18.67 25.84
N ASN A 56 1.14 -17.79 24.94
CA ASN A 56 2.52 -17.34 24.79
C ASN A 56 2.73 -15.88 25.22
N LEU A 57 1.68 -15.22 25.73
CA LEU A 57 1.83 -13.88 26.31
C LEU A 57 2.80 -13.96 27.50
N GLY A 58 3.95 -13.29 27.38
CA GLY A 58 4.98 -13.24 28.41
C GLY A 58 6.11 -14.28 28.30
N LYS A 59 6.03 -15.26 27.39
CA LYS A 59 7.12 -16.25 27.18
C LYS A 59 8.21 -15.68 26.25
N LYS A 60 9.48 -15.77 26.65
CA LYS A 60 10.64 -15.41 25.81
C LYS A 60 11.30 -16.66 25.21
N LEU A 61 11.74 -16.56 23.96
CA LEU A 61 12.52 -17.62 23.28
C LEU A 61 13.94 -17.72 23.88
N SER A 62 14.47 -18.95 23.98
CA SER A 62 15.85 -19.22 24.41
C SER A 62 16.89 -18.72 23.38
N GLU A 63 18.11 -18.44 23.82
CA GLU A 63 19.20 -17.98 22.93
C GLU A 63 19.56 -19.01 21.86
N ASP A 64 19.56 -20.30 22.19
CA ASP A 64 19.81 -21.38 21.22
C ASP A 64 18.73 -21.41 20.12
N THR A 65 17.48 -21.15 20.47
CA THR A 65 16.39 -21.03 19.48
C THR A 65 16.58 -19.80 18.57
N LYS A 66 17.11 -18.69 19.10
CA LYS A 66 17.40 -17.49 18.32
C LYS A 66 18.56 -17.72 17.34
N ASP A 67 19.60 -18.43 17.76
CA ASP A 67 20.77 -18.73 16.91
C ASP A 67 20.45 -19.72 15.80
N LYS A 68 19.58 -20.70 16.05
CA LYS A 68 19.04 -21.59 15.01
C LYS A 68 18.29 -20.82 13.93
N ILE A 69 17.48 -19.83 14.32
CA ILE A 69 16.76 -18.95 13.39
C ILE A 69 17.74 -18.07 12.60
N ARG A 70 18.81 -17.58 13.24
CA ARG A 70 19.83 -16.73 12.59
C ARG A 70 20.59 -17.49 11.50
N LYS A 71 21.07 -18.70 11.80
CA LYS A 71 21.80 -19.55 10.85
C LYS A 71 20.95 -19.92 9.64
N ALA A 72 19.66 -20.23 9.83
CA ALA A 72 18.74 -20.55 8.74
C ALA A 72 18.48 -19.38 7.76
N ARG A 73 18.63 -18.12 8.20
CA ARG A 73 18.38 -16.93 7.35
C ARG A 73 19.58 -16.51 6.51
N ILE A 74 20.81 -16.83 6.93
CA ILE A 74 22.03 -16.40 6.24
C ILE A 74 22.26 -17.21 4.94
N GLY A 75 21.81 -18.47 4.86
CA GLY A 75 22.07 -19.35 3.71
C GLY A 75 21.26 -19.09 2.42
N ASN A 76 20.16 -18.33 2.48
CA ASN A 76 19.15 -18.32 1.41
C ASN A 76 19.01 -17.03 0.58
N PHE A 77 19.76 -15.96 0.89
CA PHE A 77 19.63 -14.68 0.18
C PHE A 77 20.62 -14.43 -0.96
N CYS A 78 21.61 -15.31 -1.16
CA CYS A 78 22.73 -15.03 -2.07
C CYS A 78 22.60 -15.58 -3.50
N LYS A 79 21.51 -16.29 -3.86
CA LYS A 79 21.37 -16.93 -5.20
C LYS A 79 20.36 -16.29 -6.17
N LEU A 80 19.74 -15.15 -5.85
CA LEU A 80 18.78 -14.46 -6.74
C LEU A 80 19.10 -12.98 -6.95
N ARG A 81 20.39 -12.66 -7.11
CA ARG A 81 20.82 -11.32 -7.56
C ARG A 81 21.26 -11.43 -9.02
N ILE A 82 20.32 -11.28 -9.94
CA ILE A 82 20.67 -10.95 -11.32
C ILE A 82 21.02 -9.46 -11.31
N PRO A 83 22.26 -9.06 -11.68
CA PRO A 83 22.57 -7.67 -11.96
C PRO A 83 22.09 -7.36 -13.38
N THR A 84 20.81 -7.06 -13.54
CA THR A 84 20.31 -6.59 -14.85
C THR A 84 20.61 -5.10 -14.97
N THR A 85 21.74 -4.82 -15.62
CA THR A 85 22.02 -3.67 -16.48
C THR A 85 21.38 -2.34 -16.11
N ILE A 86 22.22 -1.44 -15.59
CA ILE A 86 21.93 -0.03 -15.31
C ILE A 86 21.51 0.65 -16.64
N ALA A 87 20.20 0.78 -16.85
CA ALA A 87 19.68 1.87 -17.67
C ALA A 87 20.01 3.18 -16.93
N PRO A 88 20.38 4.28 -17.63
CA PRO A 88 20.64 5.56 -16.98
C PRO A 88 19.47 5.94 -16.08
N PRO A 89 19.70 6.65 -14.95
CA PRO A 89 18.64 6.97 -14.00
C PRO A 89 17.49 7.61 -14.75
N SER A 90 16.39 6.86 -14.92
CA SER A 90 15.26 7.32 -15.71
C SER A 90 14.80 8.64 -15.10
N LYS A 91 14.61 9.67 -15.94
CA LYS A 91 14.01 10.92 -15.49
C LYS A 91 12.69 10.56 -14.83
N SER A 92 12.57 10.81 -13.52
CA SER A 92 11.35 10.55 -12.77
C SER A 92 10.66 11.85 -12.41
N LYS A 93 9.33 11.88 -12.48
CA LYS A 93 8.49 12.99 -12.01
C LYS A 93 7.59 12.54 -10.87
N THR A 94 7.05 13.51 -10.14
CA THR A 94 6.22 13.29 -8.97
C THR A 94 4.78 13.76 -9.21
N ILE A 95 3.81 12.90 -8.88
CA ILE A 95 2.38 13.23 -8.94
C ILE A 95 1.85 13.40 -7.51
N LEU A 96 1.16 14.51 -7.27
CA LEU A 96 0.52 14.79 -5.99
C LEU A 96 -0.83 14.09 -5.88
N LEU A 97 -0.99 13.29 -4.83
CA LEU A 97 -2.21 12.54 -4.56
C LEU A 97 -3.18 13.36 -3.71
N SER A 98 -4.48 13.07 -3.82
CA SER A 98 -5.55 13.70 -3.02
C SER A 98 -5.33 13.62 -1.51
N SER A 99 -4.63 12.58 -1.04
CA SER A 99 -4.29 12.41 0.38
C SER A 99 -3.06 13.23 0.84
N GLY A 100 -2.48 14.05 -0.04
CA GLY A 100 -1.23 14.78 0.21
C GLY A 100 0.04 13.92 0.17
N LYS A 101 -0.04 12.69 -0.35
CA LYS A 101 1.14 11.84 -0.62
C LYS A 101 1.65 12.10 -2.02
N VAL A 102 2.87 11.63 -2.29
CA VAL A 102 3.53 11.79 -3.59
C VAL A 102 3.72 10.42 -4.21
N ALA A 103 3.32 10.26 -5.46
CA ALA A 103 3.65 9.11 -6.29
C ALA A 103 4.84 9.46 -7.19
N ILE A 104 5.75 8.51 -7.40
CA ILE A 104 6.90 8.66 -8.30
C ILE A 104 6.60 7.86 -9.57
N VAL A 105 6.78 8.48 -10.73
CA VAL A 105 6.54 7.88 -12.05
C VAL A 105 7.67 8.26 -13.01
N ASP A 106 7.82 7.50 -14.09
CA ASP A 106 8.73 7.89 -15.18
C ASP A 106 8.23 9.13 -15.92
N PHE A 107 9.15 9.89 -16.50
CA PHE A 107 8.87 11.12 -17.24
C PHE A 107 7.84 10.89 -18.36
N ASP A 108 7.98 9.80 -19.12
CA ASP A 108 7.14 9.49 -20.29
C ASP A 108 5.68 9.22 -19.91
N ASP A 109 5.43 8.72 -18.69
CA ASP A 109 4.08 8.44 -18.21
C ASP A 109 3.46 9.62 -17.46
N TYR A 110 4.25 10.63 -17.09
CA TYR A 110 3.80 11.72 -16.23
C TYR A 110 2.64 12.51 -16.83
N GLU A 111 2.74 12.96 -18.07
CA GLU A 111 1.72 13.82 -18.69
C GLU A 111 0.37 13.10 -18.76
N ARG A 112 0.39 11.82 -19.18
CA ARG A 112 -0.79 10.97 -19.28
C ARG A 112 -1.42 10.64 -17.93
N LEU A 113 -0.65 10.55 -16.85
CA LEU A 113 -1.15 10.19 -15.52
C LEU A 113 -1.57 11.42 -14.69
N ASN A 114 -0.94 12.57 -14.92
CA ASN A 114 -1.14 13.78 -14.11
C ASN A 114 -2.48 14.48 -14.39
N ILE A 115 -3.17 14.12 -15.47
CA ILE A 115 -4.54 14.60 -15.75
C ILE A 115 -5.60 14.00 -14.81
N PHE A 116 -5.29 12.89 -14.12
CA PHE A 116 -6.27 12.15 -13.33
C PHE A 116 -6.17 12.41 -11.82
N LEU A 117 -7.31 12.31 -11.15
CA LEU A 117 -7.38 12.34 -9.70
C LEU A 117 -7.07 10.96 -9.11
N TRP A 118 -5.88 10.84 -8.52
CA TRP A 118 -5.46 9.64 -7.84
C TRP A 118 -5.77 9.68 -6.34
N CYS A 119 -6.30 8.56 -5.85
CA CYS A 119 -6.52 8.25 -4.46
C CYS A 119 -5.51 7.19 -4.01
N VAL A 120 -5.27 7.12 -2.70
CA VAL A 120 -4.44 6.08 -2.12
C VAL A 120 -5.19 5.39 -1.02
N SER A 121 -5.21 4.06 -1.06
CA SER A 121 -5.62 3.23 0.06
C SER A 121 -4.38 2.58 0.66
N LYS A 122 -4.41 2.31 1.96
CA LYS A 122 -3.35 1.57 2.64
C LYS A 122 -3.89 0.20 2.99
N ARG A 123 -3.16 -0.86 2.63
CA ARG A 123 -3.47 -2.23 3.05
C ARG A 123 -2.21 -2.85 3.64
N GLY A 124 -2.24 -3.09 4.95
CA GLY A 124 -1.04 -3.47 5.71
C GLY A 124 0.02 -2.37 5.57
N ASN A 125 1.22 -2.73 5.09
CA ASN A 125 2.33 -1.80 4.89
C ASN A 125 2.40 -1.21 3.48
N ILE A 126 1.51 -1.64 2.57
CA ILE A 126 1.57 -1.25 1.16
C ILE A 126 0.51 -0.20 0.86
N PHE A 127 0.90 0.82 0.10
CA PHE A 127 0.01 1.82 -0.45
C PHE A 127 -0.46 1.40 -1.85
N TYR A 128 -1.74 1.51 -2.12
CA TYR A 128 -2.33 1.21 -3.42
C TYR A 128 -2.92 2.50 -4.00
N ILE A 129 -2.25 3.02 -5.01
CA ILE A 129 -2.72 4.20 -5.74
C ILE A 129 -3.73 3.76 -6.79
N HIS A 130 -4.92 4.36 -6.76
CA HIS A 130 -6.03 4.02 -7.63
C HIS A 130 -6.88 5.24 -7.99
N ARG A 131 -7.58 5.19 -9.11
CA ARG A 131 -8.58 6.16 -9.55
C ARG A 131 -9.90 5.47 -9.84
N ALA A 132 -11.01 6.17 -9.66
CA ALA A 132 -12.33 5.66 -10.03
C ALA A 132 -12.57 5.84 -11.53
N LEU A 133 -13.10 4.80 -12.19
CA LEU A 133 -13.51 4.84 -13.61
C LEU A 133 -15.02 5.07 -13.78
N GLY A 134 -15.78 5.09 -12.68
CA GLY A 134 -17.25 5.05 -12.69
C GLY A 134 -17.80 3.63 -12.53
N ASN A 135 -19.10 3.50 -12.27
CA ASN A 135 -19.80 2.20 -12.12
C ASN A 135 -19.16 1.25 -11.09
N GLY A 136 -18.61 1.81 -10.00
CA GLY A 136 -17.92 1.04 -8.95
C GLY A 136 -16.56 0.47 -9.34
N LYS A 137 -16.08 0.71 -10.57
CA LYS A 137 -14.78 0.23 -11.04
C LYS A 137 -13.66 1.21 -10.69
N TYR A 138 -12.47 0.67 -10.45
CA TYR A 138 -11.26 1.44 -10.21
C TYR A 138 -10.10 0.87 -11.02
N GLU A 139 -9.15 1.74 -11.34
CA GLU A 139 -7.88 1.39 -11.98
C GLU A 139 -6.73 1.79 -11.07
N THR A 140 -5.73 0.93 -10.93
CA THR A 140 -4.52 1.22 -10.16
C THR A 140 -3.48 1.90 -11.04
N MET A 141 -2.61 2.71 -10.44
CA MET A 141 -1.59 3.46 -11.20
C MET A 141 -0.61 2.53 -11.94
N HIS A 142 -0.20 1.42 -11.31
CA HIS A 142 0.65 0.43 -11.95
C HIS A 142 -0.03 -0.26 -13.14
N HIS A 143 -1.36 -0.48 -13.10
CA HIS A 143 -2.12 -0.97 -14.28
C HIS A 143 -2.24 0.10 -15.36
N ALA A 144 -2.40 1.38 -15.01
CA ALA A 144 -2.40 2.45 -15.99
C ALA A 144 -1.04 2.60 -16.71
N ILE A 145 0.07 2.16 -16.10
CA ILE A 145 1.42 2.21 -16.67
C ILE A 145 1.73 0.95 -17.50
N MET A 146 1.49 -0.23 -16.93
CA MET A 146 1.90 -1.51 -17.53
C MET A 146 0.79 -2.17 -18.36
N GLY A 147 -0.43 -1.65 -18.29
CA GLY A 147 -1.63 -2.32 -18.79
C GLY A 147 -2.12 -3.43 -17.86
N LEU A 148 -3.20 -4.10 -18.28
CA LEU A 148 -3.71 -5.28 -17.58
C LEU A 148 -2.86 -6.50 -17.97
N PRO A 149 -2.29 -7.22 -16.99
CA PRO A 149 -1.49 -8.40 -17.28
C PRO A 149 -2.39 -9.56 -17.76
N LYS A 150 -1.79 -10.56 -18.41
CA LYS A 150 -2.50 -11.78 -18.84
C LYS A 150 -3.14 -12.48 -17.63
N LYS A 151 -4.20 -13.25 -17.87
CA LYS A 151 -4.91 -14.02 -16.82
C LYS A 151 -3.92 -14.87 -16.01
N GLY A 152 -3.98 -14.74 -14.68
CA GLY A 152 -3.10 -15.46 -13.75
C GLY A 152 -1.78 -14.75 -13.41
N LEU A 153 -1.52 -13.60 -14.04
CA LEU A 153 -0.40 -12.72 -13.72
C LEU A 153 -0.88 -11.47 -12.98
N MET A 154 0.02 -10.89 -12.18
CA MET A 154 -0.17 -9.68 -11.38
C MET A 154 1.03 -8.76 -11.57
N ILE A 155 0.84 -7.47 -11.34
CA ILE A 155 1.94 -6.50 -11.29
C ILE A 155 2.31 -6.26 -9.82
N ASP A 156 3.59 -6.37 -9.51
CA ASP A 156 4.16 -6.25 -8.17
C ASP A 156 5.27 -5.19 -8.13
N HIS A 157 5.47 -4.58 -6.96
CA HIS A 157 6.49 -3.57 -6.71
C HIS A 157 7.74 -4.23 -6.15
N ILE A 158 8.86 -4.16 -6.87
CA ILE A 158 10.12 -4.81 -6.51
C ILE A 158 10.61 -4.35 -5.12
N ASN A 159 10.50 -3.05 -4.83
CA ASN A 159 10.90 -2.47 -3.53
C ASN A 159 9.80 -2.53 -2.44
N GLY A 160 8.60 -3.03 -2.76
CA GLY A 160 7.45 -3.07 -1.85
C GLY A 160 6.83 -1.70 -1.52
N ASP A 161 7.26 -0.61 -2.18
CA ASP A 161 6.69 0.73 -2.04
C ASP A 161 5.72 1.02 -3.18
N GLY A 162 4.42 0.92 -2.88
CA GLY A 162 3.38 1.19 -3.87
C GLY A 162 3.20 2.67 -4.23
N LEU A 163 3.97 3.59 -3.65
CA LEU A 163 4.08 4.97 -4.12
C LEU A 163 5.10 5.14 -5.24
N ASP A 164 6.03 4.20 -5.41
CA ASP A 164 7.03 4.20 -6.48
C ASP A 164 6.53 3.36 -7.67
N ASN A 165 5.94 4.03 -8.66
CA ASN A 165 5.33 3.38 -9.83
C ASN A 165 6.19 3.54 -11.09
N ARG A 166 7.49 3.80 -10.94
CA ARG A 166 8.43 3.75 -12.06
C ARG A 166 8.49 2.34 -12.64
N LYS A 167 8.57 2.22 -13.96
CA LYS A 167 8.66 0.95 -14.69
C LYS A 167 9.81 0.07 -14.19
N CYS A 168 10.95 0.67 -13.82
CA CYS A 168 12.07 -0.05 -13.24
C CYS A 168 11.78 -0.70 -11.87
N ASN A 169 10.72 -0.27 -11.18
CA ASN A 169 10.26 -0.81 -9.90
C ASN A 169 9.05 -1.75 -10.05
N LEU A 170 8.48 -1.89 -11.25
CA LEU A 170 7.32 -2.74 -11.51
C LEU A 170 7.77 -4.04 -12.18
N ARG A 171 7.19 -5.17 -11.77
CA ARG A 171 7.39 -6.47 -12.41
C ARG A 171 6.08 -7.21 -12.58
N VAL A 172 6.00 -8.05 -13.61
CA VAL A 172 4.88 -8.99 -13.78
C VAL A 172 5.26 -10.31 -13.11
N VAL A 173 4.42 -10.80 -12.22
CA VAL A 173 4.63 -12.02 -11.42
C VAL A 173 3.39 -12.89 -11.44
N THR A 174 3.56 -14.18 -11.20
CA THR A 174 2.44 -15.09 -10.89
C THR A 174 1.93 -14.86 -9.47
N ASN A 175 0.69 -15.29 -9.19
CA ASN A 175 0.14 -15.25 -7.83
C ASN A 175 1.04 -16.00 -6.83
N ARG A 176 1.63 -17.12 -7.26
CA ARG A 176 2.53 -17.93 -6.44
C ARG A 176 3.78 -17.15 -6.06
N GLU A 177 4.43 -16.50 -7.03
CA GLU A 177 5.62 -15.67 -6.79
C GLU A 177 5.30 -14.46 -5.91
N ASN A 178 4.17 -13.80 -6.14
CA ASN A 178 3.74 -12.67 -5.29
C ASN A 178 3.53 -13.10 -3.82
N CYS A 179 2.92 -14.27 -3.60
CA CYS A 179 2.73 -14.80 -2.25
C CYS A 179 4.05 -15.11 -1.54
N LEU A 180 5.08 -15.56 -2.27
CA LEU A 180 6.41 -15.81 -1.72
C LEU A 180 7.15 -14.51 -1.36
N ASN A 181 6.84 -13.40 -2.03
CA ASN A 181 7.44 -12.08 -1.80
C ASN A 181 6.80 -11.29 -0.63
N LYS A 182 5.86 -11.87 0.13
CA LYS A 182 5.37 -11.26 1.37
C LYS A 182 6.48 -11.27 2.43
N HIS A 183 7.34 -10.27 2.39
CA HIS A 183 8.34 -10.02 3.41
C HIS A 183 7.69 -9.95 4.79
N TRP A 184 8.32 -10.65 5.75
CA TRP A 184 8.13 -10.62 7.20
C TRP A 184 7.27 -9.44 7.68
N SER A 185 6.03 -9.70 8.07
CA SER A 185 5.22 -8.69 8.76
C SER A 185 5.95 -8.23 10.03
N LYS A 186 6.35 -6.95 10.05
CA LYS A 186 6.91 -6.24 11.21
C LYS A 186 5.88 -6.22 12.34
N GLY A 187 5.96 -7.20 13.22
CA GLY A 187 5.36 -7.16 14.55
C GLY A 187 6.34 -7.83 15.48
N ASN A 188 7.27 -7.04 16.03
CA ASN A 188 8.01 -7.26 17.29
C ASN A 188 9.08 -6.16 17.42
N GLU A 189 8.66 -4.91 17.67
CA GLU A 189 9.57 -3.86 18.16
C GLU A 189 9.70 -4.00 19.68
N ILE A 190 10.87 -4.46 20.10
CA ILE A 190 11.27 -4.64 21.50
C ILE A 190 11.55 -3.25 22.07
N HIS A 191 10.68 -2.74 22.96
CA HIS A 191 11.04 -1.60 23.81
C HIS A 191 12.15 -2.03 24.78
N LYS A 192 13.29 -1.34 24.66
CA LYS A 192 14.50 -1.55 25.44
C LYS A 192 14.32 -1.09 26.88
N THR A 193 14.84 -1.89 27.82
CA THR A 193 15.52 -1.49 29.08
C THR A 193 14.68 -0.72 30.12
N LYS A 194 14.79 -0.95 31.42
CA LYS A 194 15.95 -1.27 32.27
C LYS A 194 15.62 -2.37 33.26
#